data_AF-A0A1C6VC52-F1
#
_entry.id   AF-A0A1C6VC52-F1
#
_cell.length_a   1.000
_cell.length_b   1.000
_cell.length_c   1.000
_cell.angle_alpha   90.00
_cell.angle_beta   90.00
_cell.angle_gamma   90.00
#
_symmetry.space_group_name_H-M   'P 1'
#
loop_
_entity.id
_entity.type
_entity.pdbx_description
1 polymer ?
#
loop_
_entity_poly.entity_id
_entity_poly.type
_entity_poly.pdbx_seq_one_letter_code
_entity_poly.pdbx_strand_id
1 'polypeptide(L)' 'MFDVRVQLGAVLRIDAADRYQPSDGPVTLWVTGVRLVVNRPEREQWIWVEGIKLSQGGCRGPQAQILVRASLLPPFGPAR' A
#
# COMPACT_ATOMS: atom_id res chain seq x y z
N MET A 1 18.37 5.56 3.24
CA MET A 1 17.30 5.66 4.24
C MET A 1 16.04 6.11 3.51
N PHE A 2 14.96 5.33 3.58
CA PHE A 2 13.69 5.65 2.91
C PHE A 2 12.70 6.15 3.94
N ASP A 3 12.12 7.32 3.66
CA ASP A 3 11.05 7.90 4.46
C ASP A 3 9.72 7.62 3.75
N VAL A 4 8.79 6.98 4.45
CA VAL A 4 7.51 6.56 3.90
C VAL A 4 6.41 7.11 4.80
N ARG A 5 5.56 7.98 4.27
CA ARG A 5 4.38 8.47 4.99
C ARG A 5 3.15 7.67 4.60
N VAL A 6 2.50 7.12 5.61
CA VAL A 6 1.23 6.43 5.48
C VAL A 6 0.19 7.17 6.28
N GLN A 7 -0.85 7.64 5.61
CA GLN A 7 -2.00 8.24 6.26
C GLN A 7 -3.00 7.14 6.60
N LEU A 8 -3.17 6.87 7.89
CA LEU A 8 -4.23 6.00 8.36
C LEU A 8 -5.58 6.59 7.95
N GLY A 9 -6.48 5.72 7.51
CA GLY A 9 -7.77 6.12 7.00
C GLY A 9 -7.78 6.59 5.54
N ALA A 10 -6.62 6.71 4.89
CA ALA A 10 -6.57 7.00 3.46
C ALA A 10 -7.09 5.82 2.63
N VAL A 11 -7.62 6.12 1.45
CA VAL A 11 -8.00 5.12 0.45
C VAL A 11 -6.91 5.05 -0.60
N LEU A 12 -6.25 3.89 -0.68
CA LEU A 12 -5.19 3.63 -1.65
C LEU A 12 -5.73 2.73 -2.76
N ARG A 13 -5.55 3.15 -4.01
CA ARG A 13 -5.73 2.27 -5.16
C ARG A 13 -4.36 1.68 -5.51
N ILE A 14 -4.29 0.35 -5.52
CA ILE A 14 -3.06 -0.40 -5.76
C ILE A 14 -3.25 -1.16 -7.06
N ASP A 15 -2.51 -0.81 -8.11
CA ASP A 15 -2.57 -1.52 -9.38
C ASP A 15 -1.78 -2.83 -9.32
N ALA A 16 -2.02 -3.72 -10.29
CA ALA A 16 -1.39 -5.03 -10.30
C ALA A 16 0.15 -4.96 -10.39
N ALA A 17 0.68 -3.96 -11.10
CA ALA A 17 2.11 -3.73 -11.28
C ALA A 17 2.83 -3.24 -10.02
N ASP A 18 2.09 -2.65 -9.07
CA ASP A 18 2.65 -2.12 -7.83
C ASP A 18 2.77 -3.17 -6.73
N ARG A 19 2.22 -4.38 -6.95
CA ARG A 19 2.25 -5.49 -6.01
C ARG A 19 3.42 -6.42 -6.28
N TYR A 20 4.01 -6.96 -5.21
CA TYR A 20 5.10 -7.93 -5.34
C TYR A 20 4.65 -9.22 -6.05
N GLN A 21 3.42 -9.65 -5.81
CA GLN A 21 2.75 -10.72 -6.55
C GLN A 21 1.55 -10.12 -7.27
N PRO A 22 1.66 -9.81 -8.57
CA PRO A 22 0.54 -9.33 -9.36
C PRO A 22 -0.62 -10.34 -9.32
N SER A 23 -1.84 -9.85 -9.10
CA SER A 23 -3.08 -10.61 -9.29
C SER A 23 -3.92 -9.95 -10.38
N ASP A 24 -5.06 -10.55 -10.73
CA ASP A 24 -5.99 -9.93 -11.67
C ASP A 24 -6.63 -8.68 -11.07
N GLY A 25 -6.32 -7.54 -11.69
CA GLY A 25 -6.96 -6.26 -11.43
C GLY A 25 -6.47 -5.49 -10.19
N PRO A 26 -6.84 -4.22 -10.10
CA PRO A 26 -6.47 -3.32 -9.02
C PRO A 26 -7.22 -3.64 -7.72
N VAL A 27 -6.63 -3.27 -6.59
CA VAL A 27 -7.26 -3.37 -5.26
C VAL A 27 -7.38 -1.99 -4.65
N THR A 28 -8.58 -1.64 -4.18
CA THR A 28 -8.79 -0.46 -3.37
C THR A 28 -8.73 -0.85 -1.89
N LEU A 29 -7.90 -0.16 -1.11
CA LEU A 29 -7.61 -0.49 0.27
C LEU A 29 -7.81 0.75 1.17
N TRP A 30 -8.65 0.62 2.18
CA TRP A 30 -8.73 1.60 3.26
C TRP A 30 -7.63 1.31 4.30
N VAL A 31 -6.66 2.20 4.41
CA VAL A 31 -5.39 1.93 5.10
C VAL A 31 -5.57 1.96 6.62
N THR A 32 -5.13 0.89 7.27
CA THR A 32 -5.12 0.75 8.74
C THR A 32 -3.72 0.63 9.32
N GLY A 33 -2.69 0.41 8.51
CA GLY A 33 -1.31 0.30 8.98
C GLY A 33 -0.29 0.08 7.87
N VAL A 34 0.99 0.10 8.26
CA VAL A 34 2.14 -0.21 7.39
C VAL A 34 3.21 -0.97 8.16
N ARG A 35 3.88 -1.91 7.50
CA ARG A 35 5.10 -2.56 8.02
C ARG A 35 6.22 -2.50 7.00
N LEU A 36 7.39 -2.05 7.43
CA LEU A 36 8.59 -1.99 6.61
C LEU A 36 9.22 -3.38 6.47
N VAL A 37 9.63 -3.76 5.26
CA VAL A 37 10.36 -5.01 5.02
C VAL A 37 11.86 -4.70 4.94
N VAL A 38 12.58 -4.99 6.02
CA VAL A 38 14.03 -4.72 6.11
C VAL A 38 14.91 -5.81 5.48
N ASN A 39 14.34 -6.97 5.11
CA ASN A 39 15.10 -8.17 4.68
C ASN A 39 15.00 -8.50 3.17
N ARG A 40 14.84 -7.50 2.29
CA ARG A 40 14.75 -7.72 0.82
C ARG A 40 15.74 -6.82 0.05
N PRO A 41 16.12 -7.18 -1.19
CA PRO A 41 17.10 -6.44 -1.97
C PRO A 41 16.74 -4.95 -2.06
N GLU A 42 17.72 -4.09 -1.79
CA GLU A 42 17.58 -2.63 -1.66
C GLU A 42 17.00 -1.94 -2.90
N ARG A 43 16.99 -2.61 -4.07
CA ARG A 43 16.61 -1.99 -5.35
C ARG A 43 15.13 -1.69 -5.51
N GLU A 44 14.23 -2.37 -4.79
CA GLU A 44 12.78 -2.20 -5.00
C GLU A 44 11.99 -1.81 -3.74
N GLN A 45 12.60 -1.94 -2.54
CA GLN A 45 12.06 -1.51 -1.24
C GLN A 45 10.56 -1.73 -1.09
N TRP A 46 10.22 -2.94 -0.71
CA TRP A 46 8.85 -3.35 -0.54
C TRP A 46 8.34 -3.02 0.86
N ILE A 47 7.07 -2.67 0.96
CA ILE A 47 6.38 -2.41 2.23
C ILE A 47 5.06 -3.15 2.28
N TRP A 48 4.69 -3.65 3.46
CA TRP A 48 3.36 -4.18 3.68
C TRP A 48 2.42 -3.03 4.00
N VAL A 49 1.37 -2.85 3.19
CA VAL A 49 0.24 -1.99 3.53
C VAL A 49 -0.88 -2.86 4.07
N GLU A 50 -1.37 -2.50 5.25
CA GLU A 50 -2.49 -3.15 5.91
C GLU A 50 -3.74 -2.31 5.74
N GLY A 51 -4.87 -2.96 5.50
CA GLY A 51 -6.13 -2.26 5.40
C GLY A 51 -7.32 -3.16 5.13
N ILE A 52 -8.46 -2.51 4.91
CA ILE A 52 -9.72 -3.17 4.58
C ILE A 52 -9.97 -2.99 3.09
N LYS A 53 -10.18 -4.09 2.36
CA LYS A 53 -10.51 -4.01 0.92
C LYS A 53 -11.84 -3.26 0.75
N LEU A 54 -11.90 -2.36 -0.21
CA LEU A 54 -13.14 -1.70 -0.60
C LEU A 54 -13.65 -2.27 -1.93
N SER A 55 -14.95 -2.56 -1.99
CA SER A 55 -15.60 -2.87 -3.27
C SER A 55 -15.72 -1.61 -4.14
N GLN A 56 -16.10 -1.76 -5.41
CA GLN A 56 -16.36 -0.62 -6.29
C GLN A 56 -17.46 0.31 -5.75
N GLY A 57 -18.39 -0.20 -4.95
CA GLY A 57 -19.42 0.59 -4.27
C GLY A 57 -19.00 1.17 -2.92
N GLY A 58 -17.73 1.04 -2.51
CA GLY A 58 -17.22 1.55 -1.24
C GLY A 58 -17.54 0.69 -0.02
N CYS A 59 -18.16 -0.49 -0.21
CA CYS A 59 -18.44 -1.40 0.90
C CYS A 59 -17.15 -1.97 1.47
N ARG A 60 -17.05 -2.02 2.80
CA ARG A 60 -15.94 -2.64 3.52
C ARG A 60 -15.99 -4.15 3.37
N GLY A 61 -14.92 -4.71 2.81
CA GLY A 61 -14.71 -6.15 2.64
C GLY A 61 -13.74 -6.71 3.71
N PRO A 62 -13.03 -7.81 3.39
CA PRO A 62 -12.10 -8.42 4.32
C PRO A 62 -10.86 -7.55 4.55
N GLN A 63 -10.23 -7.75 5.71
CA GLN A 63 -8.90 -7.23 5.98
C GLN A 63 -7.88 -7.88 5.03
N ALA A 64 -6.91 -7.10 4.59
CA ALA A 64 -5.86 -7.53 3.70
C ALA A 64 -4.52 -6.89 4.07
N GLN A 65 -3.46 -7.64 3.78
CA GLN A 65 -2.09 -7.16 3.84
C GLN A 65 -1.51 -7.33 2.43
N ILE A 66 -1.03 -6.24 1.84
CA ILE A 66 -0.58 -6.21 0.44
C ILE A 66 0.84 -5.67 0.41
N LEU A 67 1.76 -6.44 -0.18
CA LEU A 67 3.15 -6.03 -0.35
C LEU A 67 3.25 -5.16 -1.61
N VAL A 68 3.58 -3.89 -1.43
CA VAL A 68 3.65 -2.89 -2.51
C VAL A 68 5.02 -2.24 -2.58
N ARG A 69 5.36 -1.65 -3.73
CA ARG A 69 6.57 -0.83 -3.88
C ARG A 69 6.47 0.42 -3.00
N ALA A 70 7.53 0.79 -2.29
CA ALA A 70 7.53 2.00 -1.48
C ALA A 70 7.25 3.28 -2.29
N SER A 71 7.63 3.30 -3.57
CA SER A 71 7.38 4.42 -4.49
C SER A 71 5.90 4.69 -4.77
N LEU A 72 5.00 3.76 -4.43
CA LEU A 72 3.55 3.97 -4.51
C LEU A 72 3.09 5.02 -3.49
N LEU A 73 3.84 5.20 -2.41
CA LEU A 73 3.52 6.16 -1.38
C LEU A 73 4.24 7.48 -1.62
N PRO A 74 3.60 8.62 -1.29
CA PRO A 74 4.19 9.92 -1.53
C PRO A 74 5.51 10.08 -0.74
N PRO A 75 6.59 10.56 -1.39
CA PRO A 75 7.79 10.98 -0.68
C PRO A 75 7.49 12.23 0.17
N PHE A 76 8.34 12.49 1.18
CA PHE A 76 8.22 13.66 2.06
C PHE A 76 8.04 14.96 1.26
N GLY A 77 6.90 15.62 1.45
CA GLY A 77 6.56 16.95 0.97
C GLY A 77 5.53 17.55 1.93
N PRO A 78 5.46 18.88 2.10
CA PRO A 78 4.63 19.48 3.14
C PRO A 78 3.18 19.00 3.00
N ALA A 79 2.65 18.42 4.08
CA ALA A 79 1.23 18.13 4.18
C ALA A 79 0.48 19.45 3.89
N ARG A 80 -0.33 19.43 2.84
CA ARG A 80 -1.13 20.58 2.44
C ARG A 80 -2.53 20.44 3.00
#